data_AF-H3KGT0-F1
#
_entry.id   AF-H3KGT0-F1
#
_cell.length_a   1.000
_cell.length_b   1.000
_cell.length_c   1.000
_cell.angle_alpha   90.00
_cell.angle_beta   90.00
_cell.angle_gamma   90.00
#
_symmetry.space_group_name_H-M   'P 1'
#
loop_
_entity.id
_entity.type
_entity.pdbx_description
1 polymer ?
#
loop_
_entity_poly.entity_id
_entity_poly.type
_entity_poly.pdbx_seq_one_letter_code
_entity_poly.pdbx_strand_id
1 'polypeptide(L)'
;MCAAVLPTAALADLRIEITGVGANQTPIVICPFMGGEDAPENVADVVGADLTRSGSFRVMAPKSVPTLGNDESLRTALADAAAAGAVALVVGTANVLANGTWDLRMSVYEISTGEVVDSHGIAAQPDQLRMAAHRFADRLYTRYTGEGPMFASRLAYVAQLGRRHYELIITECDGANPRTALRSTEPIISPAWSPEGARIAYVSFEHKKPVVYVHELATGVRRAVANFPGNNSAPAFSPDGRQLAIALSRDGLTQIYLINVDGGNLRRFTRSYGIDTEPTFSADGKWIYFTSDRGGTPQIYRQPVAGGAAERITFGSNYAISPAVSPDGKRIAYVSRLEGRFRLAVMDLSNAQDLLVTHTERDESPAFAPNGRFLVYATEENGRGVLGTCSADARLTTRLVGDGDIREPAWGPVIY
;
A
#
# COMPACT_ATOMS: atom_id res chain seq x y z
N MET A 1 9.48 46.68 8.08
CA MET A 1 9.29 45.34 8.64
C MET A 1 9.52 44.33 7.52
N CYS A 2 10.69 43.67 7.50
CA CYS A 2 10.91 42.54 6.59
C CYS A 2 10.21 41.31 7.19
N ALA A 3 9.22 40.78 6.48
CA ALA A 3 8.64 39.49 6.80
C ALA A 3 9.63 38.39 6.38
N ALA A 4 10.22 37.71 7.36
CA ALA A 4 11.03 36.53 7.11
C ALA A 4 10.09 35.37 6.76
N VAL A 5 10.10 34.95 5.48
CA VAL A 5 9.51 33.69 5.05
C VAL A 5 10.45 32.59 5.52
N LEU A 6 10.02 31.79 6.50
CA LEU A 6 10.74 30.58 6.89
C LEU A 6 10.61 29.55 5.75
N PRO A 7 11.71 28.91 5.30
CA PRO A 7 11.62 27.85 4.32
C PRO A 7 10.92 26.65 4.98
N THR A 8 9.82 26.19 4.38
CA THR A 8 9.30 24.84 4.64
C THR A 8 10.30 23.86 4.07
N ALA A 9 10.95 23.06 4.94
CA ALA A 9 11.73 21.91 4.49
C ALA A 9 10.80 21.01 3.65
N ALA A 10 11.13 20.82 2.38
CA ALA A 10 10.45 19.84 1.54
C ALA A 10 10.82 18.44 2.05
N LEU A 11 9.82 17.57 2.21
CA LEU A 11 10.07 16.15 2.45
C LEU A 11 10.64 15.55 1.16
N ALA A 12 11.69 14.74 1.27
CA ALA A 12 12.21 13.98 0.15
C ALA A 12 11.33 12.76 -0.12
N ASP A 13 11.18 12.41 -1.40
CA ASP A 13 10.54 11.16 -1.81
C ASP A 13 11.27 9.96 -1.21
N LEU A 14 10.54 8.85 -1.00
CA LEU A 14 11.22 7.60 -0.67
C LEU A 14 12.01 7.12 -1.89
N ARG A 15 13.29 6.80 -1.68
CA ARG A 15 14.12 6.19 -2.70
C ARG A 15 13.83 4.70 -2.78
N ILE A 16 13.47 4.22 -3.97
CA ILE A 16 13.27 2.79 -4.23
C ILE A 16 14.58 2.15 -4.69
N GLU A 17 14.97 1.07 -4.02
CA GLU A 17 16.06 0.19 -4.43
C GLU A 17 15.51 -1.22 -4.72
N ILE A 18 15.67 -1.69 -5.96
CA ILE A 18 15.14 -2.99 -6.40
C ILE A 18 16.22 -4.06 -6.22
N THR A 19 15.91 -5.12 -5.48
CA THR A 19 16.79 -6.28 -5.28
C THR A 19 16.09 -7.54 -5.79
N GLY A 20 16.56 -8.04 -6.94
CA GLY A 20 15.97 -9.18 -7.64
C GLY A 20 15.35 -8.79 -8.99
N VAL A 21 15.22 -9.77 -9.89
CA VAL A 21 14.57 -9.62 -11.19
C VAL A 21 13.50 -10.70 -11.30
N GLY A 22 12.28 -10.30 -11.71
CA GLY A 22 11.22 -11.25 -12.00
C GLY A 22 11.63 -12.18 -13.14
N ALA A 23 11.43 -13.49 -12.96
CA ALA A 23 11.59 -14.45 -14.05
C ALA A 23 10.47 -14.25 -15.08
N ASN A 24 10.83 -14.17 -16.36
CA ASN A 24 9.95 -13.93 -17.52
C ASN A 24 9.21 -12.57 -17.49
N GLN A 25 9.90 -11.53 -17.95
CA GLN A 25 9.33 -10.20 -18.14
C GLN A 25 8.66 -10.05 -19.51
N THR A 26 7.46 -9.48 -19.52
CA THR A 26 6.72 -9.15 -20.74
C THR A 26 7.31 -7.89 -21.38
N PRO A 27 7.89 -7.97 -22.60
CA PRO A 27 8.48 -6.82 -23.27
C PRO A 27 7.40 -5.88 -23.81
N ILE A 28 7.45 -4.60 -23.42
CA ILE A 28 6.51 -3.57 -23.85
C ILE A 28 7.26 -2.30 -24.26
N VAL A 29 6.82 -1.64 -25.33
CA VAL A 29 7.34 -0.33 -25.72
C VAL A 29 6.35 0.75 -25.27
N ILE A 30 6.85 1.77 -24.60
CA ILE A 30 6.05 2.93 -24.20
C ILE A 30 6.64 4.17 -24.87
N CYS A 31 5.85 4.80 -25.72
CA CYS A 31 6.23 6.07 -26.34
C CYS A 31 6.02 7.24 -25.36
N PRO A 32 6.83 8.30 -25.46
CA PRO A 32 6.51 9.59 -24.87
C PRO A 32 5.11 10.04 -25.27
N PHE A 33 4.38 10.64 -24.33
CA PHE A 33 3.05 11.18 -24.61
C PHE A 33 3.20 12.51 -25.37
N MET A 34 2.65 12.59 -26.57
CA MET A 34 2.72 13.79 -27.42
C MET A 34 1.98 14.98 -26.78
N GLY A 35 2.56 16.17 -26.82
CA GLY A 35 1.99 17.39 -26.21
C GLY A 35 2.31 17.57 -24.72
N GLY A 36 2.99 16.58 -24.11
CA GLY A 36 3.36 16.58 -22.71
C GLY A 36 4.70 17.26 -22.40
N GLU A 37 5.31 17.97 -23.34
CA GLU A 37 6.65 18.55 -23.17
C GLU A 37 6.71 19.59 -22.03
N ASP A 38 5.61 20.33 -21.83
CA ASP A 38 5.46 21.31 -20.75
C ASP A 38 4.69 20.74 -19.53
N ALA A 39 4.41 19.43 -19.50
CA ALA A 39 3.73 18.81 -18.39
C ALA A 39 4.63 18.80 -17.14
N PRO A 40 4.09 19.07 -15.94
CA PRO A 40 4.87 18.99 -14.71
C PRO A 40 5.27 17.55 -14.35
N GLU A 41 4.70 16.55 -15.02
CA GLU A 41 5.00 15.13 -14.84
C GLU A 41 5.09 14.42 -16.18
N ASN A 42 6.09 13.56 -16.37
CA ASN A 42 6.20 12.72 -17.56
C ASN A 42 5.40 11.43 -17.38
N VAL A 43 4.19 11.41 -17.94
CA VAL A 43 3.25 10.28 -17.86
C VAL A 43 3.87 8.96 -18.34
N ALA A 44 4.66 8.97 -19.42
CA ALA A 44 5.29 7.75 -19.94
C ALA A 44 6.32 7.17 -18.97
N ASP A 45 7.09 8.03 -18.30
CA ASP A 45 8.11 7.62 -17.33
C ASP A 45 7.48 6.99 -16.09
N VAL A 46 6.38 7.58 -15.58
CA VAL A 46 5.65 7.02 -14.42
C VAL A 46 5.06 5.64 -14.76
N VAL A 47 4.40 5.52 -15.92
CA VAL A 47 3.87 4.22 -16.39
C VAL A 47 4.98 3.20 -16.55
N GLY A 48 6.10 3.59 -17.15
CA GLY A 48 7.27 2.71 -17.33
C GLY A 48 7.89 2.27 -16.00
N ALA A 49 8.00 3.18 -15.04
CA ALA A 49 8.54 2.91 -13.70
C ALA A 49 7.65 1.93 -12.93
N ASP A 50 6.32 2.10 -12.96
CA ASP A 50 5.35 1.19 -12.34
C ASP A 50 5.48 -0.24 -12.87
N LEU A 51 5.40 -0.39 -14.20
CA LEU A 51 5.47 -1.71 -14.83
C LEU A 51 6.81 -2.38 -14.57
N THR A 52 7.91 -1.62 -14.57
CA THR A 52 9.25 -2.13 -14.23
C THR A 52 9.32 -2.60 -12.77
N ARG A 53 8.83 -1.79 -11.81
CA ARG A 53 8.84 -2.15 -10.38
C ARG A 53 7.97 -3.35 -10.05
N SER A 54 6.96 -3.65 -10.86
CA SER A 54 6.17 -4.87 -10.69
C SER A 54 6.95 -6.16 -10.95
N GLY A 55 8.13 -6.06 -11.57
CA GLY A 55 8.94 -7.20 -12.01
C GLY A 55 8.32 -8.01 -13.15
N SER A 56 7.13 -7.66 -13.64
CA SER A 56 6.39 -8.43 -14.66
C SER A 56 6.66 -7.95 -16.09
N PHE A 57 7.28 -6.78 -16.25
CA PHE A 57 7.50 -6.15 -17.55
C PHE A 57 8.95 -5.76 -17.77
N ARG A 58 9.37 -5.81 -19.03
CA ARG A 58 10.60 -5.19 -19.52
C ARG A 58 10.20 -4.03 -20.40
N VAL A 59 10.21 -2.83 -19.82
CA VAL A 59 9.88 -1.60 -20.55
C VAL A 59 11.04 -1.22 -21.45
N MET A 60 10.76 -0.99 -22.72
CA MET A 60 11.76 -0.70 -23.75
C MET A 60 11.53 0.69 -24.33
N ALA A 61 12.62 1.40 -24.61
CA ALA A 61 12.57 2.69 -25.28
C ALA A 61 12.12 2.52 -26.75
N PRO A 62 11.29 3.43 -27.28
CA PRO A 62 10.90 3.40 -28.68
C PRO A 62 12.08 3.78 -29.60
N LYS A 63 12.18 3.14 -30.76
CA LYS A 63 13.09 3.56 -31.85
C LYS A 63 12.48 4.64 -32.74
N SER A 64 11.16 4.60 -32.87
CA SER A 64 10.36 5.60 -33.57
C SER A 64 9.13 5.92 -32.73
N VAL A 65 8.73 7.19 -32.73
CA VAL A 65 7.54 7.69 -32.04
C VAL A 65 6.52 8.05 -33.11
N PRO A 66 5.32 7.44 -33.12
CA PRO A 66 4.34 7.69 -34.15
C PRO A 66 3.72 9.08 -33.99
N THR A 67 3.54 9.78 -35.10
CA THR A 67 2.84 11.06 -35.16
C THR A 67 1.34 10.82 -35.22
N LEU A 68 0.57 11.57 -34.42
CA LEU A 68 -0.88 11.43 -34.38
C LEU A 68 -1.50 11.61 -35.78
N GLY A 69 -2.33 10.65 -36.20
CA GLY A 69 -3.01 10.67 -37.50
C GLY A 69 -2.13 10.33 -38.71
N ASN A 70 -0.89 9.89 -38.50
CA ASN A 70 0.00 9.43 -39.57
C ASN A 70 0.19 7.91 -39.53
N ASP A 71 -0.54 7.21 -40.39
CA ASP A 71 -0.53 5.74 -40.50
C ASP A 71 0.84 5.15 -40.87
N GLU A 72 1.64 5.86 -41.67
CA GLU A 72 2.97 5.39 -42.05
C GLU A 72 3.90 5.40 -40.84
N SER A 73 3.90 6.49 -40.06
CA SER A 73 4.69 6.59 -38.83
C SER A 73 4.28 5.54 -37.78
N LEU A 74 2.97 5.24 -37.68
CA LEU A 74 2.46 4.18 -36.81
C LEU A 74 2.94 2.80 -37.27
N ARG A 75 2.90 2.50 -38.57
CA ARG A 75 3.43 1.24 -39.12
C ARG A 75 4.92 1.09 -38.83
N THR A 76 5.71 2.15 -38.95
CA THR A 76 7.14 2.12 -38.58
C THR A 76 7.33 1.80 -37.11
N ALA A 77 6.60 2.47 -36.21
CA ALA A 77 6.68 2.22 -34.76
C ALA A 77 6.28 0.79 -34.38
N LEU A 78 5.22 0.26 -35.00
CA LEU A 78 4.80 -1.13 -34.79
C LEU A 78 5.87 -2.12 -35.28
N ALA A 79 6.47 -1.87 -36.44
CA ALA A 79 7.54 -2.72 -36.98
C ALA A 79 8.80 -2.70 -36.09
N ASP A 80 9.18 -1.52 -35.60
CA ASP A 80 10.32 -1.36 -34.68
C ASP A 80 10.08 -2.09 -33.35
N ALA A 81 8.87 -1.97 -32.78
CA ALA A 81 8.49 -2.66 -31.56
C ALA A 81 8.43 -4.18 -31.76
N ALA A 82 7.91 -4.65 -32.89
CA ALA A 82 7.93 -6.06 -33.27
C ALA A 82 9.36 -6.61 -33.40
N ALA A 83 10.26 -5.86 -34.05
CA ALA A 83 11.66 -6.23 -34.17
C ALA A 83 12.40 -6.27 -32.82
N ALA A 84 11.95 -5.47 -31.83
CA ALA A 84 12.42 -5.53 -30.45
C ALA A 84 11.80 -6.68 -29.63
N GLY A 85 10.88 -7.45 -30.23
CA GLY A 85 10.16 -8.55 -29.58
C GLY A 85 9.09 -8.09 -28.58
N ALA A 86 8.63 -6.84 -28.67
CA ALA A 86 7.56 -6.33 -27.82
C ALA A 86 6.24 -7.06 -28.10
N VAL A 87 5.41 -7.25 -27.07
CA VAL A 87 4.03 -7.72 -27.25
C VAL A 87 3.05 -6.58 -27.47
N ALA A 88 3.44 -5.35 -27.06
CA ALA A 88 2.60 -4.18 -27.14
C ALA A 88 3.39 -2.89 -27.39
N LEU A 89 2.75 -1.96 -28.10
CA LEU A 89 3.18 -0.58 -28.26
C LEU A 89 2.15 0.35 -27.60
N VAL A 90 2.60 1.16 -26.65
CA VAL A 90 1.77 2.15 -25.97
C VAL A 90 2.06 3.53 -26.56
N VAL A 91 1.01 4.19 -27.03
CA VAL A 91 1.06 5.55 -27.61
C VAL A 91 0.10 6.43 -26.83
N GLY A 92 0.49 7.67 -26.55
CA GLY A 92 -0.38 8.58 -25.83
C GLY A 92 -0.24 10.05 -26.23
N THR A 93 -1.18 10.85 -25.75
CA THR A 93 -1.19 12.30 -25.84
C THR A 93 -1.44 12.90 -24.47
N ALA A 94 -0.82 14.04 -24.17
CA ALA A 94 -1.08 14.83 -22.98
C ALA A 94 -1.32 16.28 -23.42
N ASN A 95 -2.58 16.72 -23.46
CA ASN A 95 -2.91 18.06 -23.97
C ASN A 95 -3.49 18.92 -22.85
N VAL A 96 -2.99 20.15 -22.68
CA VAL A 96 -3.61 21.12 -21.77
C VAL A 96 -4.85 21.76 -22.41
N LEU A 97 -5.97 21.73 -21.70
CA LEU A 97 -7.22 22.38 -22.09
C LEU A 97 -7.22 23.85 -21.64
N ALA A 98 -8.14 24.65 -22.19
CA ALA A 98 -8.20 26.10 -21.92
C ALA A 98 -8.39 26.46 -20.43
N ASN A 99 -8.93 25.53 -19.63
CA ASN A 99 -9.13 25.69 -18.19
C ASN A 99 -7.95 25.19 -17.34
N GLY A 100 -6.81 24.82 -17.95
CA GLY A 100 -5.62 24.29 -17.27
C GLY A 100 -5.70 22.81 -16.90
N THR A 101 -6.81 22.13 -17.18
CA THR A 101 -6.92 20.67 -17.01
C THR A 101 -6.20 19.96 -18.15
N TRP A 102 -5.50 18.87 -17.85
CA TRP A 102 -4.84 18.04 -18.86
C TRP A 102 -5.77 16.92 -19.32
N ASP A 103 -5.97 16.78 -20.64
CA ASP A 103 -6.57 15.62 -21.29
C ASP A 103 -5.47 14.64 -21.67
N LEU A 104 -5.31 13.58 -20.87
CA LEU A 104 -4.38 12.49 -21.12
C LEU A 104 -5.10 11.37 -21.85
N ARG A 105 -4.53 10.86 -22.94
CA ARG A 105 -5.07 9.70 -23.64
C ARG A 105 -3.99 8.68 -23.91
N MET A 106 -4.31 7.41 -23.74
CA MET A 106 -3.43 6.28 -24.01
C MET A 106 -4.15 5.30 -24.93
N SER A 107 -3.44 4.78 -25.93
CA SER A 107 -3.88 3.66 -26.75
C SER A 107 -2.79 2.58 -26.75
N VAL A 108 -3.23 1.33 -26.65
CA VAL A 108 -2.37 0.15 -26.56
C VAL A 108 -2.59 -0.66 -27.83
N TYR A 109 -1.55 -0.77 -28.64
CA TYR A 109 -1.55 -1.60 -29.84
C TYR A 109 -0.95 -2.96 -29.52
N GLU A 110 -1.65 -4.02 -29.91
CA GLU A 110 -1.10 -5.37 -29.83
C GLU A 110 -0.23 -5.65 -31.05
N ILE A 111 1.01 -6.10 -30.82
CA ILE A 111 2.00 -6.22 -31.90
C ILE A 111 1.66 -7.35 -32.89
N SER A 112 1.03 -8.43 -32.42
CA SER A 112 0.68 -9.57 -33.29
C SER A 112 -0.40 -9.25 -34.31
N THR A 113 -1.30 -8.32 -34.01
CA THR A 113 -2.44 -7.95 -34.86
C THR A 113 -2.29 -6.55 -35.47
N GLY A 114 -1.54 -5.66 -34.82
CA GLY A 114 -1.48 -4.23 -35.14
C GLY A 114 -2.73 -3.46 -34.70
N GLU A 115 -3.67 -4.10 -34.01
CA GLU A 115 -4.95 -3.50 -33.61
C GLU A 115 -4.85 -2.82 -32.24
N VAL A 116 -5.70 -1.81 -32.03
CA VAL A 116 -5.87 -1.18 -30.72
C VAL A 116 -6.67 -2.11 -29.82
N VAL A 117 -6.06 -2.56 -28.74
CA VAL A 117 -6.67 -3.51 -27.81
C VAL A 117 -7.11 -2.88 -26.50
N ASP A 118 -6.64 -1.67 -26.20
CA ASP A 118 -7.16 -0.80 -25.14
C ASP A 118 -6.97 0.67 -25.52
N SER A 119 -7.93 1.51 -25.16
CA SER A 119 -7.83 2.96 -25.30
C SER A 119 -8.58 3.64 -24.17
N HIS A 120 -7.95 4.63 -23.53
CA HIS A 120 -8.53 5.30 -22.38
C HIS A 120 -8.08 6.76 -22.29
N GLY A 121 -8.98 7.62 -21.81
CA GLY A 121 -8.73 9.05 -21.59
C GLY A 121 -9.01 9.44 -20.14
N ILE A 122 -8.16 10.27 -19.56
CA ILE A 122 -8.26 10.79 -18.19
C ILE A 122 -8.05 12.30 -18.23
N ALA A 123 -9.03 13.04 -17.71
CA ALA A 123 -8.86 14.45 -17.40
C ALA A 123 -8.26 14.60 -15.99
N ALA A 124 -7.15 15.34 -15.86
CA ALA A 124 -6.45 15.49 -14.59
C ALA A 124 -5.99 16.95 -14.37
N GLN A 125 -6.04 17.40 -13.12
CA GLN A 125 -5.34 18.63 -12.73
C GLN A 125 -3.82 18.43 -12.77
N PRO A 126 -3.01 19.50 -12.88
CA PRO A 126 -1.55 19.40 -12.92
C PRO A 126 -0.96 18.57 -11.77
N ASP A 127 -1.52 18.67 -10.56
CA ASP A 127 -1.08 17.92 -9.36
C ASP A 127 -1.61 16.47 -9.30
N GLN A 128 -2.41 16.05 -10.29
CA GLN A 128 -3.01 14.72 -10.39
C GLN A 128 -2.49 13.92 -11.58
N LEU A 129 -1.62 14.50 -12.43
CA LEU A 129 -1.07 13.85 -13.61
C LEU A 129 -0.40 12.52 -13.29
N ARG A 130 0.35 12.48 -12.19
CA ARG A 130 1.06 11.29 -11.74
C ARG A 130 0.12 10.17 -11.32
N MET A 131 -0.92 10.48 -10.55
CA MET A 131 -1.99 9.54 -10.22
C MET A 131 -2.74 9.04 -11.46
N ALA A 132 -2.95 9.89 -12.47
CA ALA A 132 -3.53 9.46 -13.74
C ALA A 132 -2.60 8.51 -14.51
N ALA A 133 -1.29 8.73 -14.47
CA ALA A 133 -0.30 7.82 -15.04
C ALA A 133 -0.31 6.45 -14.33
N HIS A 134 -0.38 6.40 -13.01
CA HIS A 134 -0.55 5.15 -12.25
C HIS A 134 -1.80 4.37 -12.70
N ARG A 135 -2.90 5.05 -13.01
CA ARG A 135 -4.12 4.40 -13.54
C ARG A 135 -3.91 3.80 -14.93
N PHE A 136 -3.13 4.44 -15.79
CA PHE A 136 -2.75 3.84 -17.07
C PHE A 136 -1.87 2.60 -16.88
N ALA A 137 -0.91 2.65 -15.95
CA ALA A 137 -0.09 1.50 -15.59
C ALA A 137 -0.92 0.34 -15.07
N ASP A 138 -1.92 0.61 -14.23
CA ASP A 138 -2.85 -0.39 -13.71
C ASP A 138 -3.63 -1.10 -14.82
N ARG A 139 -4.08 -0.35 -15.85
CA ARG A 139 -4.75 -0.96 -17.02
C ARG A 139 -3.85 -1.92 -17.77
N LEU A 140 -2.62 -1.48 -18.07
CA LEU A 140 -1.62 -2.31 -18.75
C LEU A 140 -1.29 -3.55 -17.93
N TYR A 141 -1.05 -3.36 -16.64
CA TYR A 141 -0.72 -4.43 -15.71
C TYR A 141 -1.82 -5.48 -15.63
N THR A 142 -3.06 -5.06 -15.40
CA THR A 142 -4.21 -5.97 -15.34
C THR A 142 -4.43 -6.69 -16.67
N ARG A 143 -4.26 -6.00 -17.80
CA ARG A 143 -4.44 -6.61 -19.12
C ARG A 143 -3.46 -7.76 -19.37
N TYR A 144 -2.18 -7.55 -19.11
CA TYR A 144 -1.14 -8.53 -19.48
C TYR A 144 -0.82 -9.56 -18.40
N THR A 145 -1.20 -9.30 -17.14
CA THR A 145 -0.97 -10.24 -16.02
C THR A 145 -2.24 -10.95 -15.56
N GLY A 146 -3.42 -10.38 -15.82
CA GLY A 146 -4.69 -10.84 -15.23
C GLY A 146 -4.85 -10.49 -13.74
N GLU A 147 -3.88 -9.80 -13.14
CA GLU A 147 -3.90 -9.40 -11.73
C GLU A 147 -4.55 -8.02 -11.54
N GLY A 148 -5.09 -7.78 -10.35
CA GLY A 148 -5.76 -6.52 -10.04
C GLY A 148 -4.82 -5.30 -10.03
N PRO A 149 -5.38 -4.08 -10.05
CA PRO A 149 -4.63 -2.83 -9.97
C PRO A 149 -3.95 -2.64 -8.61
N MET A 150 -2.84 -1.92 -8.58
CA MET A 150 -2.13 -1.55 -7.35
C MET A 150 -1.39 -0.21 -7.42
N PHE A 151 -1.09 0.33 -8.60
CA PHE A 151 -0.23 1.52 -8.71
C PHE A 151 -0.95 2.79 -8.31
N ALA A 152 -2.23 2.93 -8.68
CA ALA A 152 -3.05 4.07 -8.27
C ALA A 152 -3.52 3.93 -6.81
N SER A 153 -2.59 3.62 -5.90
CA SER A 153 -2.81 3.48 -4.46
C SER A 153 -1.85 4.37 -3.67
N ARG A 154 -1.98 4.37 -2.34
CA ARG A 154 -1.15 5.17 -1.43
C ARG A 154 -0.54 4.29 -0.36
N LEU A 155 0.63 4.69 0.13
CA LEU A 155 1.19 4.17 1.38
C LEU A 155 0.95 5.19 2.50
N ALA A 156 0.78 4.70 3.72
CA ALA A 156 0.95 5.49 4.92
C ALA A 156 2.07 4.86 5.76
N TYR A 157 2.85 5.66 6.45
CA TYR A 157 3.87 5.21 7.39
C TYR A 157 4.15 6.27 8.45
N VAL A 158 4.81 5.88 9.53
CA VAL A 158 5.26 6.81 10.57
C VAL A 158 6.77 7.00 10.44
N ALA A 159 7.21 8.25 10.38
CA ALA A 159 8.63 8.61 10.43
C ALA A 159 8.95 9.29 11.76
N GLN A 160 9.95 8.77 12.49
CA GLN A 160 10.58 9.49 13.59
C GLN A 160 11.77 10.28 13.05
N LEU A 161 11.56 11.58 12.84
CA LEU A 161 12.55 12.52 12.29
C LEU A 161 13.47 13.12 13.37
N GLY A 162 13.18 12.86 14.64
CA GLY A 162 13.99 13.28 15.78
C GLY A 162 13.44 12.74 17.09
N ARG A 163 14.13 13.02 18.21
CA ARG A 163 13.79 12.45 19.53
C ARG A 163 12.34 12.69 19.96
N ARG A 164 11.76 13.83 19.58
CA ARG A 164 10.35 14.21 19.86
C ARG A 164 9.70 14.78 18.60
N HIS A 165 9.95 14.15 17.47
CA HIS A 165 9.37 14.57 16.19
C HIS A 165 8.93 13.34 15.41
N TYR A 166 7.62 13.12 15.37
CA TYR A 166 6.97 12.01 14.67
C TYR A 166 6.01 12.59 13.64
N GLU A 167 6.05 12.03 12.44
CA GLU A 167 5.11 12.36 11.38
C GLU A 167 4.38 11.11 10.89
N LEU A 168 3.06 11.19 10.75
CA LEU A 168 2.30 10.26 9.90
C LEU A 168 2.35 10.83 8.48
N ILE A 169 2.98 10.11 7.57
CA ILE A 169 3.20 10.53 6.18
C ILE A 169 2.38 9.62 5.26
N ILE A 170 1.81 10.22 4.23
CA ILE A 170 1.10 9.53 3.15
C ILE A 170 1.82 9.84 1.84
N THR A 171 2.15 8.80 1.08
CA THR A 171 2.76 8.90 -0.26
C THR A 171 1.89 8.17 -1.27
N GLU A 172 2.20 8.35 -2.55
CA GLU A 172 1.79 7.38 -3.58
C GLU A 172 2.45 6.01 -3.33
N CYS A 173 2.01 4.97 -4.03
CA CYS A 173 2.46 3.60 -3.76
C CYS A 173 3.97 3.40 -3.94
N ASP A 174 4.60 4.27 -4.72
CA ASP A 174 6.03 4.26 -5.00
C ASP A 174 6.82 5.33 -4.23
N GLY A 175 6.22 5.89 -3.18
CA GLY A 175 6.91 6.77 -2.25
C GLY A 175 7.02 8.24 -2.68
N ALA A 176 6.52 8.57 -3.88
CA ALA A 176 6.47 9.94 -4.36
C ALA A 176 5.33 10.75 -3.70
N ASN A 177 5.42 12.07 -3.85
CA ASN A 177 4.43 13.04 -3.37
C ASN A 177 4.12 12.88 -1.86
N PRO A 178 5.13 12.84 -0.97
CA PRO A 178 4.91 12.72 0.47
C PRO A 178 4.10 13.89 1.02
N ARG A 179 3.06 13.58 1.78
CA ARG A 179 2.21 14.54 2.49
C ARG A 179 2.13 14.17 3.96
N THR A 180 2.52 15.09 4.83
CA THR A 180 2.33 14.93 6.28
C THR A 180 0.84 15.02 6.63
N ALA A 181 0.27 13.92 7.10
CA ALA A 181 -1.10 13.89 7.61
C ALA A 181 -1.18 14.34 9.09
N LEU A 182 -0.15 14.05 9.89
CA LEU A 182 -0.09 14.47 11.29
C LEU A 182 1.35 14.69 11.73
N ARG A 183 1.61 15.79 12.46
CA ARG A 183 2.84 16.02 13.22
C ARG A 183 2.59 15.88 14.71
N SER A 184 3.50 15.23 15.42
CA SER A 184 3.38 15.01 16.85
C SER A 184 4.74 15.04 17.54
N THR A 185 4.76 15.54 18.79
CA THR A 185 5.94 15.44 19.66
C THR A 185 6.04 14.12 20.42
N GLU A 186 4.99 13.30 20.32
CA GLU A 186 4.85 11.98 20.93
C GLU A 186 4.56 10.93 19.85
N PRO A 187 4.76 9.63 20.10
CA PRO A 187 4.59 8.59 19.09
C PRO A 187 3.21 8.58 18.40
N ILE A 188 3.22 8.15 17.14
CA ILE A 188 2.05 7.75 16.36
C ILE A 188 2.32 6.29 15.97
N ILE A 189 1.34 5.39 16.09
CA ILE A 189 1.52 3.98 15.75
C ILE A 189 0.26 3.40 15.08
N SER A 190 0.45 2.25 14.43
CA SER A 190 -0.62 1.41 13.86
C SER A 190 -1.60 2.18 12.95
N PRO A 191 -1.13 2.85 11.88
CA PRO A 191 -2.02 3.42 10.89
C PRO A 191 -2.81 2.33 10.16
N ALA A 192 -4.07 2.57 9.86
CA ALA A 192 -4.93 1.66 9.11
C ALA A 192 -5.86 2.43 8.17
N TRP A 193 -5.89 2.03 6.91
CA TRP A 193 -6.75 2.65 5.90
C TRP A 193 -8.20 2.18 6.03
N SER A 194 -9.12 3.12 5.81
CA SER A 194 -10.51 2.76 5.49
C SER A 194 -10.59 2.06 4.12
N PRO A 195 -11.57 1.18 3.88
CA PRO A 195 -11.70 0.44 2.62
C PRO A 195 -11.80 1.34 1.39
N GLU A 196 -12.39 2.53 1.54
CA GLU A 196 -12.53 3.54 0.49
C GLU A 196 -11.30 4.46 0.35
N GLY A 197 -10.35 4.43 1.29
CA GLY A 197 -9.14 5.24 1.26
C GLY A 197 -9.34 6.74 1.56
N ALA A 198 -10.52 7.15 1.99
CA ALA A 198 -10.80 8.54 2.37
C ALA A 198 -10.34 8.87 3.81
N ARG A 199 -10.23 7.84 4.64
CA ARG A 199 -9.91 7.94 6.07
C ARG A 199 -8.73 7.05 6.46
N ILE A 200 -8.01 7.49 7.47
CA ILE A 200 -6.97 6.72 8.15
C ILE A 200 -7.23 6.71 9.65
N ALA A 201 -7.21 5.53 10.26
CA ALA A 201 -7.21 5.37 11.71
C ALA A 201 -5.78 5.19 12.21
N TYR A 202 -5.48 5.66 13.42
CA TYR A 202 -4.16 5.48 14.05
C TYR A 202 -4.26 5.70 15.56
N VAL A 203 -3.21 5.31 16.28
CA VAL A 203 -3.03 5.64 17.69
C VAL A 203 -2.11 6.84 17.80
N SER A 204 -2.54 7.87 18.54
CA SER A 204 -1.69 9.02 18.88
C SER A 204 -1.46 9.10 20.39
N PHE A 205 -0.23 9.43 20.75
CA PHE A 205 0.19 9.70 22.14
C PHE A 205 0.30 11.21 22.44
N GLU A 206 -0.25 12.09 21.60
CA GLU A 206 -0.14 13.57 21.78
C GLU A 206 -0.62 14.05 23.16
N HIS A 207 -1.50 13.30 23.81
CA HIS A 207 -1.99 13.55 25.17
C HIS A 207 -1.31 12.69 26.25
N LYS A 208 -0.12 12.14 25.94
CA LYS A 208 0.69 11.24 26.80
C LYS A 208 -0.04 9.96 27.25
N LYS A 209 -1.07 9.58 26.51
CA LYS A 209 -1.81 8.33 26.63
C LYS A 209 -2.24 7.87 25.24
N PRO A 210 -2.42 6.57 24.99
CA PRO A 210 -2.85 6.07 23.69
C PRO A 210 -4.31 6.42 23.44
N VAL A 211 -4.58 7.13 22.34
CA VAL A 211 -5.93 7.46 21.87
C VAL A 211 -6.05 7.02 20.41
N VAL A 212 -7.12 6.29 20.09
CA VAL A 212 -7.44 5.91 18.70
C VAL A 212 -8.19 7.05 18.05
N TYR A 213 -7.66 7.55 16.94
CA TYR A 213 -8.30 8.55 16.09
C TYR A 213 -8.72 7.96 14.76
N VAL A 214 -9.79 8.52 14.19
CA VAL A 214 -10.12 8.42 12.76
C VAL A 214 -9.94 9.82 12.15
N HIS A 215 -9.21 9.88 11.04
CA HIS A 215 -8.83 11.12 10.37
C HIS A 215 -9.35 11.13 8.93
N GLU A 216 -10.19 12.11 8.62
CA GLU A 216 -10.72 12.40 7.28
C GLU A 216 -9.68 13.18 6.46
N LEU A 217 -9.13 12.57 5.41
CA LEU A 217 -7.99 13.15 4.69
C LEU A 217 -8.34 14.41 3.89
N ALA A 218 -9.55 14.47 3.33
CA ALA A 218 -9.97 15.59 2.49
C ALA A 218 -10.19 16.88 3.31
N THR A 219 -10.62 16.76 4.57
CA THR A 219 -10.98 17.90 5.42
C THR A 219 -9.98 18.16 6.54
N GLY A 220 -9.12 17.18 6.86
CA GLY A 220 -8.23 17.23 8.01
C GLY A 220 -8.94 16.98 9.36
N VAL A 221 -10.24 16.65 9.35
CA VAL A 221 -11.01 16.44 10.58
C VAL A 221 -10.57 15.16 11.28
N ARG A 222 -10.20 15.28 12.56
CA ARG A 222 -9.79 14.18 13.43
C ARG A 222 -10.84 13.93 14.51
N ARG A 223 -11.30 12.69 14.64
CA ARG A 223 -12.23 12.26 15.69
C ARG A 223 -11.55 11.26 16.62
N ALA A 224 -11.54 11.53 17.91
CA ALA A 224 -11.15 10.52 18.91
C ALA A 224 -12.27 9.48 19.01
N VAL A 225 -11.99 8.23 18.64
CA VAL A 225 -12.96 7.13 18.61
C VAL A 225 -12.83 6.24 19.84
N ALA A 226 -11.62 6.05 20.36
CA ALA A 226 -11.40 5.34 21.63
C ALA A 226 -10.40 6.08 22.52
N ASN A 227 -10.85 6.42 23.73
CA ASN A 227 -10.08 7.15 24.74
C ASN A 227 -10.42 6.64 26.15
N PHE A 228 -10.35 5.32 26.32
CA PHE A 228 -10.68 4.65 27.58
C PHE A 228 -9.44 4.55 28.48
N PRO A 229 -9.60 4.30 29.79
CA PRO A 229 -8.47 4.01 30.67
C PRO A 229 -7.66 2.80 30.17
N GLY A 230 -6.33 2.89 30.31
CA GLY A 230 -5.41 1.85 29.86
C GLY A 230 -5.00 1.97 28.39
N ASN A 231 -4.75 0.83 27.75
CA ASN A 231 -4.35 0.73 26.36
C ASN A 231 -5.56 0.94 25.42
N ASN A 232 -5.35 1.70 24.34
CA ASN A 232 -6.28 1.84 23.21
C ASN A 232 -5.45 1.77 21.93
N SER A 233 -5.44 0.62 21.24
CA SER A 233 -4.50 0.41 20.13
C SER A 233 -5.04 -0.42 18.98
N ALA A 234 -4.21 -0.57 17.94
CA ALA A 234 -4.38 -1.46 16.80
C ALA A 234 -5.78 -1.36 16.13
N PRO A 235 -6.14 -0.20 15.58
CA PRO A 235 -7.39 -0.06 14.84
C PRO A 235 -7.34 -0.82 13.51
N ALA A 236 -8.42 -1.51 13.18
CA ALA A 236 -8.65 -2.08 11.86
C ALA A 236 -10.09 -1.84 11.41
N PHE A 237 -10.28 -1.28 10.22
CA PHE A 237 -11.60 -1.05 9.67
C PHE A 237 -12.29 -2.36 9.29
N SER A 238 -13.61 -2.43 9.52
CA SER A 238 -14.45 -3.43 8.88
C SER A 238 -14.48 -3.20 7.35
N PRO A 239 -14.71 -4.24 6.52
CA PRO A 239 -14.72 -4.11 5.07
C PRO A 239 -15.79 -3.15 4.53
N ASP A 240 -16.85 -2.90 5.30
CA ASP A 240 -17.91 -1.92 4.99
C ASP A 240 -17.58 -0.49 5.45
N GLY A 241 -16.45 -0.28 6.13
CA GLY A 241 -15.98 1.01 6.62
C GLY A 241 -16.80 1.61 7.78
N ARG A 242 -17.72 0.84 8.39
CA ARG A 242 -18.66 1.35 9.41
C ARG A 242 -18.16 1.19 10.85
N GLN A 243 -17.30 0.20 11.09
CA GLN A 243 -16.77 -0.13 12.42
C GLN A 243 -15.26 -0.24 12.39
N LEU A 244 -14.66 -0.16 13.57
CA LEU A 244 -13.29 -0.56 13.86
C LEU A 244 -13.28 -1.76 14.80
N ALA A 245 -12.37 -2.68 14.57
CA ALA A 245 -11.82 -3.53 15.63
C ALA A 245 -10.65 -2.82 16.28
N ILE A 246 -10.60 -2.83 17.62
CA ILE A 246 -9.56 -2.17 18.42
C ILE A 246 -9.18 -3.05 19.61
N ALA A 247 -7.94 -2.93 20.08
CA ALA A 247 -7.45 -3.59 21.28
C ALA A 247 -7.58 -2.65 22.50
N LEU A 248 -8.34 -3.05 23.53
CA LEU A 248 -8.53 -2.27 24.76
C LEU A 248 -8.18 -3.08 26.01
N SER A 249 -7.52 -2.45 26.98
CA SER A 249 -7.26 -3.04 28.32
C SER A 249 -8.19 -2.49 29.41
N ARG A 250 -9.32 -1.88 29.02
CA ARG A 250 -10.25 -1.20 29.95
C ARG A 250 -10.89 -2.11 31.00
N ASP A 251 -11.04 -3.40 30.68
CA ASP A 251 -11.75 -4.39 31.50
C ASP A 251 -10.79 -5.51 32.00
N GLY A 252 -9.49 -5.19 32.15
CA GLY A 252 -8.44 -6.11 32.59
C GLY A 252 -7.38 -6.36 31.52
N LEU A 253 -7.14 -7.63 31.16
CA LEU A 253 -6.27 -7.99 30.03
C LEU A 253 -6.74 -7.30 28.74
N THR A 254 -5.80 -7.01 27.84
CA THR A 254 -6.13 -6.45 26.53
C THR A 254 -6.97 -7.44 25.74
N GLN A 255 -8.09 -6.96 25.21
CA GLN A 255 -9.04 -7.75 24.42
C GLN A 255 -9.48 -6.96 23.20
N ILE A 256 -10.07 -7.64 22.22
CA ILE A 256 -10.62 -6.99 21.03
C ILE A 256 -12.03 -6.48 21.33
N TYR A 257 -12.31 -5.26 20.89
CA TYR A 257 -13.60 -4.61 20.90
C TYR A 257 -13.96 -4.16 19.50
N LEU A 258 -15.27 -4.09 19.25
CA LEU A 258 -15.83 -3.48 18.05
C LEU A 258 -16.50 -2.17 18.43
N ILE A 259 -16.24 -1.13 17.66
CA ILE A 259 -16.75 0.23 17.88
C ILE A 259 -17.14 0.84 16.53
N ASN A 260 -18.17 1.66 16.48
CA ASN A 260 -18.47 2.43 15.27
C ASN A 260 -17.39 3.49 15.03
N VAL A 261 -17.18 3.87 13.77
CA VAL A 261 -16.24 4.94 13.37
C VAL A 261 -16.57 6.32 13.98
N ASP A 262 -17.80 6.50 14.49
CA ASP A 262 -18.23 7.70 15.19
C ASP A 262 -17.92 7.70 16.70
N GLY A 263 -17.42 6.58 17.25
CA GLY A 263 -17.16 6.36 18.68
C GLY A 263 -18.30 5.65 19.43
N GLY A 264 -19.43 5.39 18.77
CA GLY A 264 -20.60 4.74 19.36
C GLY A 264 -20.53 3.21 19.36
N ASN A 265 -21.52 2.59 20.01
CA ASN A 265 -21.79 1.15 19.95
C ASN A 265 -20.58 0.24 20.30
N LEU A 266 -19.78 0.64 21.29
CA LEU A 266 -18.67 -0.17 21.77
C LEU A 266 -19.18 -1.51 22.33
N ARG A 267 -18.66 -2.63 21.81
CA ARG A 267 -18.94 -3.98 22.31
C ARG A 267 -17.67 -4.80 22.44
N ARG A 268 -17.55 -5.56 23.53
CA ARG A 268 -16.44 -6.51 23.72
C ARG A 268 -16.61 -7.70 22.77
N PHE A 269 -15.58 -8.02 22.00
CA PHE A 269 -15.58 -9.09 21.00
C PHE A 269 -14.91 -10.36 21.52
N THR A 270 -13.71 -10.26 22.10
CA THR A 270 -13.03 -11.41 22.72
C THR A 270 -13.18 -11.45 24.24
N ARG A 271 -13.18 -12.68 24.78
CA ARG A 271 -13.25 -13.00 26.20
C ARG A 271 -12.32 -14.17 26.50
N SER A 272 -11.02 -13.95 26.36
CA SER A 272 -9.99 -14.94 26.66
C SER A 272 -9.30 -14.67 28.01
N TYR A 273 -8.49 -15.63 28.45
CA TYR A 273 -7.63 -15.51 29.63
C TYR A 273 -6.21 -15.01 29.27
N GLY A 274 -5.99 -14.59 28.02
CA GLY A 274 -4.72 -14.02 27.54
C GLY A 274 -4.90 -12.59 27.03
N ILE A 275 -3.85 -12.02 26.44
CA ILE A 275 -3.88 -10.78 25.69
C ILE A 275 -4.33 -11.10 24.26
N ASP A 276 -5.42 -10.45 23.80
CA ASP A 276 -5.83 -10.46 22.39
C ASP A 276 -5.62 -9.06 21.80
N THR A 277 -4.85 -8.96 20.72
CA THR A 277 -4.45 -7.68 20.09
C THR A 277 -4.29 -7.82 18.57
N GLU A 278 -3.98 -6.72 17.88
CA GLU A 278 -3.71 -6.67 16.43
C GLU A 278 -4.83 -7.30 15.60
N PRO A 279 -6.09 -6.85 15.74
CA PRO A 279 -7.19 -7.39 14.96
C PRO A 279 -7.08 -6.99 13.49
N THR A 280 -7.56 -7.87 12.60
CA THR A 280 -7.83 -7.54 11.20
C THR A 280 -9.06 -8.33 10.72
N PHE A 281 -9.89 -7.72 9.88
CA PHE A 281 -11.07 -8.39 9.35
C PHE A 281 -10.71 -9.28 8.16
N SER A 282 -11.47 -10.36 7.96
CA SER A 282 -11.52 -11.02 6.65
C SER A 282 -12.12 -10.08 5.60
N ALA A 283 -11.72 -10.24 4.34
CA ALA A 283 -12.26 -9.47 3.23
C ALA A 283 -13.80 -9.56 3.12
N ASP A 284 -14.39 -10.71 3.49
CA ASP A 284 -15.84 -10.92 3.50
C ASP A 284 -16.54 -10.46 4.80
N GLY A 285 -15.79 -9.93 5.77
CA GLY A 285 -16.29 -9.42 7.05
C GLY A 285 -16.83 -10.48 8.01
N LYS A 286 -16.68 -11.78 7.71
CA LYS A 286 -17.21 -12.85 8.56
C LYS A 286 -16.29 -13.24 9.71
N TRP A 287 -15.00 -12.94 9.62
CA TRP A 287 -13.99 -13.31 10.60
C TRP A 287 -13.18 -12.09 11.03
N ILE A 288 -12.70 -12.15 12.27
CA ILE A 288 -11.61 -11.30 12.74
C ILE A 288 -10.45 -12.20 13.10
N TYR A 289 -9.31 -11.95 12.48
CA TYR A 289 -8.02 -12.53 12.82
C TYR A 289 -7.34 -11.62 13.84
N PHE A 290 -6.61 -12.19 14.79
CA PHE A 290 -5.94 -11.40 15.82
C PHE A 290 -4.82 -12.22 16.49
N THR A 291 -3.86 -11.52 17.07
CA THR A 291 -2.79 -12.10 17.87
C THR A 291 -3.30 -12.43 19.27
N SER A 292 -2.99 -13.63 19.78
CA SER A 292 -3.28 -14.03 21.16
C SER A 292 -2.17 -14.85 21.79
N ASP A 293 -1.86 -14.59 23.05
CA ASP A 293 -0.93 -15.37 23.88
C ASP A 293 -1.62 -16.45 24.74
N ARG A 294 -2.93 -16.68 24.57
CA ARG A 294 -3.70 -17.67 25.36
C ARG A 294 -3.13 -19.10 25.31
N GLY A 295 -2.31 -19.42 24.32
CA GLY A 295 -1.62 -20.71 24.17
C GLY A 295 -0.21 -20.75 24.73
N GLY A 296 0.23 -19.70 25.44
CA GLY A 296 1.59 -19.55 25.99
C GLY A 296 2.42 -18.51 25.24
N THR A 297 2.66 -18.72 23.94
CA THR A 297 3.32 -17.72 23.08
C THR A 297 2.31 -17.03 22.14
N PRO A 298 2.58 -15.79 21.71
CA PRO A 298 1.75 -15.10 20.71
C PRO A 298 1.60 -15.90 19.42
N GLN A 299 0.35 -16.12 19.03
CA GLN A 299 -0.07 -16.86 17.85
C GLN A 299 -1.29 -16.19 17.23
N ILE A 300 -1.56 -16.48 15.96
CA ILE A 300 -2.73 -15.91 15.29
C ILE A 300 -3.92 -16.85 15.48
N TYR A 301 -5.04 -16.24 15.87
CA TYR A 301 -6.35 -16.86 15.98
C TYR A 301 -7.32 -16.16 15.05
N ARG A 302 -8.44 -16.81 14.72
CA ARG A 302 -9.61 -16.16 14.15
C ARG A 302 -10.86 -16.46 14.96
N GLN A 303 -11.84 -15.57 14.92
CA GLN A 303 -13.15 -15.76 15.56
C GLN A 303 -14.25 -15.23 14.64
N PRO A 304 -15.42 -15.89 14.54
CA PRO A 304 -16.52 -15.38 13.72
C PRO A 304 -17.04 -14.05 14.26
N VAL A 305 -17.30 -13.08 13.38
CA VAL A 305 -17.90 -11.78 13.74
C VAL A 305 -19.30 -11.94 14.33
N ALA A 306 -20.03 -12.96 13.87
CA ALA A 306 -21.33 -13.36 14.40
C ALA A 306 -21.28 -13.93 15.83
N GLY A 307 -20.08 -14.18 16.37
CA GLY A 307 -19.86 -14.84 17.65
C GLY A 307 -19.53 -16.32 17.49
N GLY A 308 -18.94 -16.91 18.53
CA GLY A 308 -18.44 -18.28 18.53
C GLY A 308 -17.09 -18.39 19.23
N ALA A 309 -16.53 -19.60 19.23
CA ALA A 309 -15.19 -19.84 19.76
C ALA A 309 -14.13 -19.28 18.81
N ALA A 310 -13.01 -18.85 19.38
CA ALA A 310 -11.83 -18.51 18.61
C ALA A 310 -11.00 -19.77 18.33
N GLU A 311 -10.43 -19.86 17.14
CA GLU A 311 -9.59 -20.98 16.68
C GLU A 311 -8.20 -20.49 16.30
N ARG A 312 -7.18 -21.26 16.69
CA ARG A 312 -5.78 -20.99 16.33
C ARG A 312 -5.56 -21.40 14.88
N ILE A 313 -4.84 -20.58 14.11
CA ILE A 313 -4.52 -20.90 12.71
C ILE A 313 -3.03 -21.09 12.44
N THR A 314 -2.14 -20.51 13.24
CA THR A 314 -0.69 -20.64 13.05
C THR A 314 -0.10 -21.77 13.87
N PHE A 315 0.49 -22.77 13.21
CA PHE A 315 1.13 -23.92 13.88
C PHE A 315 2.58 -24.15 13.42
N GLY A 316 2.99 -23.58 12.28
CA GLY A 316 4.34 -23.72 11.72
C GLY A 316 5.42 -22.88 12.41
N SER A 317 5.06 -22.03 13.37
CA SER A 317 6.00 -21.16 14.10
C SER A 317 5.71 -21.12 15.60
N ASN A 318 6.76 -20.93 16.40
CA ASN A 318 6.64 -20.77 17.85
C ASN A 318 6.16 -19.36 18.27
N TYR A 319 6.06 -18.43 17.31
CA TYR A 319 5.62 -17.06 17.53
C TYR A 319 5.10 -16.48 16.21
N ALA A 320 3.85 -16.01 16.20
CA ALA A 320 3.22 -15.39 15.04
C ALA A 320 2.36 -14.21 15.48
N ILE A 321 2.60 -13.03 14.90
CA ILE A 321 1.94 -11.76 15.25
C ILE A 321 1.61 -10.91 14.02
N SER A 322 0.92 -9.78 14.23
CA SER A 322 0.63 -8.76 13.23
C SER A 322 -0.02 -9.33 11.95
N PRO A 323 -1.16 -10.03 12.06
CA PRO A 323 -1.86 -10.60 10.91
C PRO A 323 -2.34 -9.52 9.93
N ALA A 324 -2.15 -9.77 8.63
CA ALA A 324 -2.72 -8.98 7.54
C ALA A 324 -3.41 -9.91 6.55
N VAL A 325 -4.71 -9.76 6.35
CA VAL A 325 -5.48 -10.58 5.39
C VAL A 325 -5.37 -9.97 3.99
N SER A 326 -5.12 -10.81 2.99
CA SER A 326 -5.09 -10.40 1.59
C SER A 326 -6.47 -9.92 1.11
N PRO A 327 -6.54 -8.98 0.14
CA PRO A 327 -7.81 -8.43 -0.35
C PRO A 327 -8.80 -9.47 -0.91
N ASP A 328 -8.31 -10.59 -1.43
CA ASP A 328 -9.15 -11.70 -1.92
C ASP A 328 -9.57 -12.68 -0.82
N GLY A 329 -9.07 -12.50 0.41
CA GLY A 329 -9.37 -13.34 1.58
C GLY A 329 -8.73 -14.73 1.54
N LYS A 330 -7.86 -15.03 0.59
CA LYS A 330 -7.28 -16.39 0.42
C LYS A 330 -5.99 -16.60 1.17
N ARG A 331 -5.26 -15.52 1.46
CA ARG A 331 -3.98 -15.56 2.17
C ARG A 331 -3.95 -14.65 3.38
N ILE A 332 -3.08 -14.96 4.33
CA ILE A 332 -2.74 -14.12 5.47
C ILE A 332 -1.23 -13.96 5.56
N ALA A 333 -0.76 -12.72 5.64
CA ALA A 333 0.63 -12.40 5.95
C ALA A 333 0.78 -12.15 7.45
N TYR A 334 1.94 -12.45 8.01
CA TYR A 334 2.23 -12.24 9.41
C TYR A 334 3.73 -12.24 9.70
N VAL A 335 4.10 -11.71 10.85
CA VAL A 335 5.49 -11.79 11.34
C VAL A 335 5.66 -13.09 12.12
N SER A 336 6.61 -13.91 11.68
CA SER A 336 7.01 -15.17 12.28
C SER A 336 8.38 -15.04 12.93
N ARG A 337 8.56 -15.62 14.12
CA ARG A 337 9.90 -15.76 14.72
C ARG A 337 10.50 -17.11 14.42
N LEU A 338 11.62 -17.13 13.70
CA LEU A 338 12.39 -18.34 13.40
C LEU A 338 13.86 -18.09 13.70
N GLU A 339 14.46 -18.93 14.56
CA GLU A 339 15.89 -18.84 14.94
C GLU A 339 16.29 -17.44 15.46
N GLY A 340 15.39 -16.78 16.20
CA GLY A 340 15.62 -15.45 16.77
C GLY A 340 15.43 -14.28 15.79
N ARG A 341 15.09 -14.56 14.52
CA ARG A 341 14.79 -13.55 13.50
C ARG A 341 13.28 -13.38 13.35
N PHE A 342 12.84 -12.15 13.13
CA PHE A 342 11.45 -11.80 12.82
C PHE A 342 11.32 -11.58 11.32
N ARG A 343 10.56 -12.44 10.66
CA ARG A 343 10.42 -12.47 9.20
C ARG A 343 8.98 -12.56 8.79
N LEU A 344 8.66 -12.06 7.60
CA LEU A 344 7.34 -12.24 7.04
C LEU A 344 7.13 -13.66 6.52
N ALA A 345 5.99 -14.22 6.90
CA ALA A 345 5.41 -15.40 6.31
C ALA A 345 4.08 -15.05 5.63
N VAL A 346 3.75 -15.77 4.56
CA VAL A 346 2.44 -15.75 3.91
C VAL A 346 1.87 -17.17 3.97
N MET A 347 0.69 -17.30 4.55
CA MET A 347 -0.06 -18.56 4.65
C MET A 347 -1.21 -18.58 3.65
N ASP A 348 -1.37 -19.68 2.93
CA ASP A 348 -2.60 -19.99 2.19
C ASP A 348 -3.66 -20.53 3.17
N LEU A 349 -4.80 -19.83 3.27
CA LEU A 349 -5.86 -20.16 4.23
C LEU A 349 -6.66 -21.42 3.86
N SER A 350 -6.51 -21.95 2.64
CA SER A 350 -7.21 -23.15 2.19
C SER A 350 -6.53 -24.45 2.64
N ASN A 351 -5.20 -24.43 2.81
CA ASN A 351 -4.39 -25.60 3.12
C ASN A 351 -3.38 -25.39 4.26
N ALA A 352 -3.33 -24.19 4.84
CA ALA A 352 -2.42 -23.79 5.91
C ALA A 352 -0.93 -23.92 5.57
N GLN A 353 -0.56 -23.83 4.29
CA GLN A 353 0.83 -23.83 3.87
C GLN A 353 1.46 -22.44 4.05
N ASP A 354 2.57 -22.40 4.78
CA ASP A 354 3.36 -21.18 5.05
C ASP A 354 4.54 -21.04 4.07
N LEU A 355 4.78 -19.83 3.59
CA LEU A 355 5.97 -19.44 2.83
C LEU A 355 6.63 -18.23 3.49
N LEU A 356 7.93 -18.32 3.83
CA LEU A 356 8.71 -17.15 4.21
C LEU A 356 9.00 -16.30 2.96
N VAL A 357 8.67 -15.01 3.01
CA VAL A 357 8.75 -14.11 1.85
C VAL A 357 9.84 -13.04 1.96
N THR A 358 10.55 -13.00 3.09
CA THR A 358 11.64 -12.05 3.36
C THR A 358 12.89 -12.74 3.90
N HIS A 359 14.03 -12.08 3.69
CA HIS A 359 15.34 -12.51 4.18
C HIS A 359 15.93 -11.62 5.28
N THR A 360 15.22 -10.54 5.63
CA THR A 360 15.56 -9.59 6.70
C THR A 360 15.42 -10.20 8.09
N GLU A 361 15.74 -9.42 9.13
CA GLU A 361 15.88 -9.94 10.50
C GLU A 361 14.88 -9.37 11.50
N ARG A 362 14.29 -8.20 11.20
CA ARG A 362 13.45 -7.43 12.12
C ARG A 362 12.20 -6.90 11.42
N ASP A 363 11.51 -7.78 10.72
CA ASP A 363 10.31 -7.42 9.98
C ASP A 363 9.15 -7.15 10.93
N GLU A 364 8.39 -6.09 10.65
CA GLU A 364 7.22 -5.70 11.41
C GLU A 364 6.10 -5.14 10.51
N SER A 365 4.87 -5.16 11.04
CA SER A 365 3.68 -4.50 10.48
C SER A 365 3.47 -4.72 8.97
N PRO A 366 3.28 -5.97 8.50
CA PRO A 366 3.01 -6.23 7.09
C PRO A 366 1.63 -5.71 6.66
N ALA A 367 1.51 -5.21 5.43
CA ALA A 367 0.24 -4.86 4.81
C ALA A 367 0.23 -5.22 3.33
N PHE A 368 -0.84 -5.87 2.85
CA PHE A 368 -1.00 -6.23 1.44
C PHE A 368 -1.30 -5.01 0.57
N ALA A 369 -0.68 -4.96 -0.60
CA ALA A 369 -1.13 -4.12 -1.70
C ALA A 369 -2.57 -4.52 -2.13
N PRO A 370 -3.34 -3.63 -2.77
CA PRO A 370 -4.75 -3.86 -3.11
C PRO A 370 -5.04 -5.06 -4.02
N ASN A 371 -4.05 -5.50 -4.81
CA ASN A 371 -4.16 -6.70 -5.64
C ASN A 371 -3.75 -7.98 -4.92
N GLY A 372 -3.24 -7.88 -3.69
CA GLY A 372 -2.73 -8.99 -2.89
C GLY A 372 -1.43 -9.62 -3.38
N ARG A 373 -0.80 -9.10 -4.44
CA ARG A 373 0.46 -9.67 -4.97
C ARG A 373 1.67 -9.19 -4.20
N PHE A 374 1.65 -7.96 -3.71
CA PHE A 374 2.73 -7.36 -2.94
C PHE A 374 2.36 -7.12 -1.49
N LEU A 375 3.38 -7.02 -0.65
CA LEU A 375 3.33 -6.62 0.75
C LEU A 375 4.28 -5.45 0.95
N VAL A 376 3.89 -4.48 1.77
CA VAL A 376 4.79 -3.51 2.41
C VAL A 376 5.01 -3.93 3.86
N TYR A 377 6.18 -3.66 4.40
CA TYR A 377 6.55 -3.94 5.78
C TYR A 377 7.66 -3.01 6.24
N ALA A 378 7.84 -2.85 7.55
CA ALA A 378 9.01 -2.15 8.10
C ALA A 378 10.08 -3.16 8.52
N THR A 379 11.34 -2.76 8.40
CA THR A 379 12.52 -3.54 8.81
C THR A 379 13.64 -2.58 9.20
N GLU A 380 14.70 -3.10 9.81
CA GLU A 380 15.90 -2.35 10.13
C GLU A 380 16.99 -2.55 9.07
N GLU A 381 17.65 -1.46 8.66
CA GLU A 381 18.86 -1.45 7.86
C GLU A 381 19.86 -0.46 8.48
N ASN A 382 21.09 -0.93 8.76
CA ASN A 382 22.15 -0.14 9.38
C ASN A 382 21.72 0.59 10.68
N GLY A 383 20.89 -0.03 11.52
CA GLY A 383 20.43 0.57 12.77
C GLY A 383 19.23 1.52 12.64
N ARG A 384 18.61 1.60 11.45
CA ARG A 384 17.48 2.50 11.17
C ARG A 384 16.33 1.76 10.52
N GLY A 385 15.11 2.12 10.90
CA GLY A 385 13.86 1.67 10.31
C GLY A 385 13.71 2.20 8.88
N VAL A 386 13.41 1.27 7.97
CA VAL A 386 13.13 1.50 6.55
C VAL A 386 11.90 0.68 6.16
N LEU A 387 11.30 0.98 5.01
CA LEU A 387 10.26 0.12 4.46
C LEU A 387 10.87 -0.88 3.46
N GLY A 388 10.34 -2.08 3.46
CA GLY A 388 10.53 -3.06 2.41
C GLY A 388 9.23 -3.30 1.66
N THR A 389 9.33 -3.65 0.38
CA THR A 389 8.23 -4.37 -0.28
C THR A 389 8.71 -5.75 -0.71
N CYS A 390 7.81 -6.72 -0.73
CA CYS A 390 8.07 -8.05 -1.27
C CYS A 390 6.85 -8.58 -2.01
N SER A 391 7.06 -9.41 -3.02
CA SER A 391 5.98 -10.20 -3.59
C SER A 391 5.60 -11.34 -2.66
N ALA A 392 4.31 -11.65 -2.60
CA ALA A 392 3.76 -12.69 -1.73
C ALA A 392 4.20 -14.12 -2.12
N ASP A 393 4.89 -14.28 -3.24
CA ASP A 393 5.53 -15.52 -3.71
C ASP A 393 7.06 -15.54 -3.46
N ALA A 394 7.60 -14.56 -2.71
CA ALA A 394 9.01 -14.41 -2.36
C ALA A 394 9.98 -14.16 -3.52
N ARG A 395 9.50 -13.80 -4.72
CA ARG A 395 10.36 -13.65 -5.91
C ARG A 395 10.92 -12.25 -6.14
N LEU A 396 10.29 -11.23 -5.59
CA LEU A 396 10.71 -9.84 -5.77
C LEU A 396 10.77 -9.14 -4.41
N THR A 397 11.85 -8.41 -4.17
CA THR A 397 11.97 -7.55 -2.99
C THR A 397 12.50 -6.18 -3.37
N THR A 398 12.03 -5.15 -2.68
CA THR A 398 12.56 -3.79 -2.81
C THR A 398 12.70 -3.14 -1.44
N ARG A 399 13.48 -2.05 -1.39
CA ARG A 399 13.58 -1.15 -0.25
C ARG A 399 13.04 0.21 -0.62
N LEU A 400 12.33 0.84 0.30
CA LEU A 400 11.92 2.25 0.24
C LEU A 400 12.60 2.95 1.41
N VAL A 401 13.61 3.74 1.09
CA VAL A 401 14.46 4.42 2.08
C VAL A 401 14.13 5.91 2.07
N GLY A 402 13.98 6.50 3.25
CA GLY A 402 13.71 7.93 3.41
C GLY A 402 14.36 8.49 4.65
N ASP A 403 14.01 9.72 4.98
CA ASP A 403 14.54 10.41 6.15
C ASP A 403 13.93 9.90 7.46
N GLY A 404 14.77 9.83 8.49
CA GLY A 404 14.39 9.41 9.84
C GLY A 404 14.33 7.90 10.02
N ASP A 405 13.69 7.51 11.11
CA ASP A 405 13.46 6.12 11.48
C ASP A 405 12.00 5.75 11.12
N ILE A 406 11.82 5.06 10.00
CA ILE A 406 10.53 4.76 9.38
C ILE A 406 9.97 3.44 9.89
N ARG A 407 8.68 3.42 10.21
CA ARG A 407 7.98 2.27 10.79
C ARG A 407 6.50 2.24 10.44
N GLU A 408 5.84 1.15 10.83
CA GLU A 408 4.37 1.03 10.86
C GLU A 408 3.68 1.36 9.51
N PRO A 409 4.07 0.69 8.41
CA PRO A 409 3.45 0.98 7.12
C PRO A 409 2.03 0.42 7.03
N ALA A 410 1.22 1.06 6.19
CA ALA A 410 -0.07 0.57 5.76
C ALA A 410 -0.27 0.86 4.26
N TRP A 411 -0.61 -0.17 3.49
CA TRP A 411 -0.93 -0.02 2.07
C TRP A 411 -2.42 0.28 1.92
N GLY A 412 -2.75 1.42 1.32
CA GLY A 412 -4.11 1.87 1.08
C GLY A 412 -4.73 1.23 -0.16
N PRO A 413 -6.07 1.35 -0.31
CA PRO A 413 -6.80 0.83 -1.48
C PRO A 413 -6.44 1.58 -2.77
N VAL A 414 -6.88 1.04 -3.90
CA VAL A 414 -6.84 1.74 -5.20
C VAL A 414 -7.80 2.92 -5.19
N ILE A 415 -7.40 4.02 -5.84
CA ILE A 415 -8.09 5.30 -5.87
C ILE A 415 -8.52 5.59 -7.30
N TYR A 416 -9.83 5.60 -7.53
CA TYR A 416 -10.46 5.82 -8.84
C TYR A 416 -10.73 7.29 -9.16
#